data_AF-A0A7X6XLE1-F1
#
_entry.id   AF-A0A7X6XLE1-F1
#
_cell.length_a   1.000
_cell.length_b   1.000
_cell.length_c   1.000
_cell.angle_alpha   90.00
_cell.angle_beta   90.00
_cell.angle_gamma   90.00
#
_symmetry.space_group_name_H-M   'P 1'
#
loop_
_entity.id
_entity.type
_entity.pdbx_description
1 polymer ?
#
loop_
_entity_poly.entity_id
_entity_poly.type
_entity_poly.pdbx_seq_one_letter_code
_entity_poly.pdbx_strand_id
1 'polypeptide(L)'
;MSLRGMRAYQVAAVAALAATVGTPAGAQAPSDALSDETQQCVACHEQYTPGIVADWRASRHARVTPAVALEKPPLERRVSATQIPEDLREVVVGCYECHGRNLSAHKDAFDHMGTRISVVVSPNDCKTCHPTEVEQYSGSKKAHAVHNLDRNPVYTMLVETLLGARTVKGDRLAAHKASAHTRGASCYACHGTMVTVRGLKKVQSALGEVEVPDLANWPNQGVGRVNPDGTLGSCSACHARHAFSLEVARKPFTCAQCHLEPDVPAFDVYRESKHGNLFLSSQGDANWDAVPWSPGKDFRAPTCATCHNSLLAGPDGTPIAQRTHDFGARMWVRLFGLPYSHPQPKDGRTYRIKNKDGQPLPTTFTGVPASGFLIGKAEQAKRRGEMVGVCRSCHSTAWAEGHFRRLDGAIAETDRMTLAATQLQLKAWGRGLANRKNPFDEGIEQHWVRQWLFYGNSVRYAAAMGGPDYASFKNGWWALNTNLQEMHEALRPAK
;
A
#
# COMPACT_ATOMS: atom_id res chain seq x y z
N MET A 1 -49.10 -0.49 68.05
CA MET A 1 -48.23 0.70 68.21
C MET A 1 -47.08 0.59 67.24
N SER A 2 -46.90 1.63 66.41
CA SER A 2 -45.70 2.07 65.65
C SER A 2 -45.00 1.05 64.71
N LEU A 3 -45.17 1.09 63.39
CA LEU A 3 -44.61 1.99 62.35
C LEU A 3 -43.10 1.88 62.06
N ARG A 4 -42.84 1.54 60.78
CA ARG A 4 -41.82 2.05 59.83
C ARG A 4 -40.40 1.46 59.83
N GLY A 5 -40.02 0.97 58.64
CA GLY A 5 -38.63 0.66 58.29
C GLY A 5 -38.40 0.17 56.84
N MET A 6 -39.14 0.66 55.83
CA MET A 6 -38.76 0.47 54.42
C MET A 6 -37.81 1.59 53.99
N ARG A 7 -36.54 1.26 53.74
CA ARG A 7 -35.60 2.16 53.07
C ARG A 7 -35.79 2.06 51.56
N ALA A 8 -36.22 3.16 50.96
CA ALA A 8 -36.25 3.37 49.51
C ALA A 8 -34.83 3.50 48.97
N TYR A 9 -34.52 2.78 47.89
CA TYR A 9 -33.35 3.04 47.06
C TYR A 9 -33.59 4.34 46.28
N GLN A 10 -32.85 5.40 46.62
CA GLN A 10 -32.75 6.59 45.78
C GLN A 10 -31.78 6.29 44.64
N VAL A 11 -32.29 6.22 43.41
CA VAL A 11 -31.50 6.30 42.19
C VAL A 11 -31.02 7.74 42.06
N ALA A 12 -29.75 7.99 42.34
CA ALA A 12 -29.11 9.27 42.04
C ALA A 12 -29.00 9.41 40.52
N ALA A 13 -29.72 10.37 39.95
CA ALA A 13 -29.57 10.76 38.56
C ALA A 13 -28.16 11.37 38.38
N VAL A 14 -27.28 10.62 37.72
CA VAL A 14 -26.00 11.14 37.23
C VAL A 14 -26.32 12.03 36.04
N ALA A 15 -26.26 13.34 36.24
CA ALA A 15 -26.30 14.31 35.16
C ALA A 15 -25.06 14.08 34.28
N ALA A 16 -25.26 13.54 33.08
CA ALA A 16 -24.23 13.45 32.07
C ALA A 16 -23.85 14.86 31.63
N LEU A 17 -22.69 15.36 32.07
CA LEU A 17 -22.03 16.47 31.40
C LEU A 17 -21.64 15.99 30.00
N ALA A 18 -22.43 16.40 29.01
CA ALA A 18 -22.05 16.31 27.61
C ALA A 18 -20.80 17.18 27.41
N ALA A 19 -19.63 16.54 27.40
CA ALA A 19 -18.42 17.16 26.91
C ALA A 19 -18.63 17.44 25.42
N THR A 20 -18.79 18.72 25.07
CA THR A 20 -18.75 19.18 23.69
C THR A 20 -17.35 18.92 23.15
N VAL A 21 -17.21 17.82 22.41
CA VAL A 21 -16.04 17.58 21.56
C VAL A 21 -16.06 18.67 20.51
N GLY A 22 -15.27 19.72 20.73
CA GLY A 22 -15.06 20.78 19.75
C GLY A 22 -14.47 20.19 18.49
N THR A 23 -15.23 20.18 17.42
CA THR A 23 -14.71 20.03 16.06
C THR A 23 -13.70 21.15 15.83
N PRO A 24 -12.48 20.86 15.33
CA PRO A 24 -11.57 21.93 14.98
C PRO A 24 -12.18 22.71 13.82
N ALA A 25 -12.48 23.98 14.07
CA ALA A 25 -13.03 24.91 13.09
C ALA A 25 -11.99 25.17 11.98
N GLY A 26 -11.96 24.29 10.98
CA GLY A 26 -11.47 24.62 9.65
C GLY A 26 -12.62 25.26 8.90
N ALA A 27 -12.38 26.44 8.30
CA ALA A 27 -13.35 27.14 7.45
C ALA A 27 -14.09 26.15 6.54
N GLN A 28 -15.39 25.97 6.81
CA GLN A 28 -16.29 25.23 5.95
C GLN A 28 -16.61 26.12 4.75
N ALA A 29 -16.50 25.58 3.54
CA ALA A 29 -17.02 26.25 2.35
C ALA A 29 -18.53 26.53 2.54
N PRO A 30 -19.04 27.65 2.02
CA PRO A 30 -20.48 27.92 2.01
C PRO A 30 -21.25 26.75 1.39
N SER A 31 -22.50 26.54 1.81
CA SER A 31 -23.42 25.54 1.21
C SER A 31 -23.57 25.68 -0.31
N ASP A 32 -23.26 26.86 -0.83
CA ASP A 32 -23.51 27.28 -2.21
C ASP A 32 -22.28 27.08 -3.12
N ALA A 33 -21.21 26.47 -2.61
CA ALA A 33 -19.96 26.25 -3.37
C ALA A 33 -19.98 24.98 -4.25
N LEU A 34 -21.15 24.43 -4.59
CA LEU A 34 -21.28 23.29 -5.49
C LEU A 34 -21.50 23.78 -6.93
N SER A 35 -20.82 23.17 -7.90
CA SER A 35 -21.16 23.36 -9.31
C SER A 35 -22.56 22.85 -9.63
N ASP A 36 -23.18 23.41 -10.68
CA ASP A 36 -24.50 23.00 -11.13
C ASP A 36 -24.55 21.52 -11.50
N GLU A 37 -23.48 20.98 -12.09
CA GLU A 37 -23.36 19.57 -12.43
C GLU A 37 -23.29 18.70 -11.18
N THR A 38 -22.48 19.07 -10.17
CA THR A 38 -22.41 18.32 -8.91
C THR A 38 -23.73 18.38 -8.15
N GLN A 39 -24.46 19.50 -8.17
CA GLN A 39 -25.79 19.59 -7.56
C GLN A 39 -26.76 18.57 -8.17
N GLN A 40 -26.78 18.46 -9.51
CA GLN A 40 -27.60 17.48 -10.23
C GLN A 40 -27.18 16.04 -9.88
N CYS A 41 -25.87 15.78 -9.86
CA CYS A 41 -25.32 14.48 -9.48
C CYS A 41 -25.79 14.08 -8.08
N VAL A 42 -25.62 14.96 -7.09
CA VAL A 42 -25.98 14.70 -5.69
C VAL A 42 -27.48 14.50 -5.54
N ALA A 43 -28.32 15.32 -6.16
CA ALA A 43 -29.78 15.21 -6.07
C ALA A 43 -30.29 13.83 -6.51
N CYS A 44 -29.68 13.24 -7.53
CA CYS A 44 -30.02 11.89 -8.01
C CYS A 44 -29.34 10.80 -7.15
N HIS A 45 -28.01 10.87 -6.98
CA HIS A 45 -27.23 9.83 -6.32
C HIS A 45 -27.48 9.72 -4.81
N GLU A 46 -28.06 10.73 -4.18
CA GLU A 46 -28.51 10.64 -2.79
C GLU A 46 -29.64 9.61 -2.63
N GLN A 47 -30.45 9.41 -3.67
CA GLN A 47 -31.53 8.42 -3.67
C GLN A 47 -31.04 7.03 -4.09
N TYR A 48 -30.19 6.95 -5.13
CA TYR A 48 -29.80 5.67 -5.73
C TYR A 48 -28.50 5.08 -5.18
N THR A 49 -27.59 5.92 -4.70
CA THR A 49 -26.32 5.50 -4.08
C THR A 49 -26.01 6.32 -2.83
N PRO A 50 -26.90 6.34 -1.81
CA PRO A 50 -26.78 7.21 -0.64
C PRO A 50 -25.44 7.07 0.09
N GLY A 51 -24.86 5.88 0.12
CA GLY A 51 -23.55 5.64 0.72
C GLY A 51 -22.41 6.40 0.04
N ILE A 52 -22.42 6.56 -1.28
CA ILE A 52 -21.40 7.33 -2.02
C ILE A 52 -21.50 8.81 -1.65
N VAL A 53 -22.71 9.36 -1.66
CA VAL A 53 -22.96 10.77 -1.33
C VAL A 53 -22.60 11.06 0.11
N ALA A 54 -22.99 10.20 1.06
CA ALA A 54 -22.66 10.34 2.47
C ALA A 54 -21.13 10.32 2.70
N ASP A 55 -20.41 9.40 2.05
CA ASP A 55 -18.96 9.29 2.19
C ASP A 55 -18.23 10.50 1.57
N TRP A 56 -18.70 10.99 0.40
CA TRP A 56 -18.20 12.24 -0.18
C TRP A 56 -18.47 13.45 0.73
N ARG A 57 -19.67 13.62 1.30
CA ARG A 57 -19.98 14.72 2.24
C ARG A 57 -19.06 14.68 3.48
N ALA A 58 -18.64 13.49 3.91
CA ALA A 58 -17.68 13.32 4.99
C ALA A 58 -16.23 13.68 4.59
N SER A 59 -15.93 13.80 3.29
CA SER A 59 -14.61 14.18 2.78
C SER A 59 -14.27 15.66 2.99
N ARG A 60 -12.97 15.98 2.99
CA ARG A 60 -12.52 17.39 2.90
C ARG A 60 -12.83 18.00 1.53
N HIS A 61 -12.86 17.18 0.48
CA HIS A 61 -13.18 17.61 -0.89
C HIS A 61 -14.57 18.23 -0.98
N ALA A 62 -15.55 17.76 -0.21
CA ALA A 62 -16.89 18.35 -0.16
C ALA A 62 -16.99 19.64 0.68
N ARG A 63 -15.93 20.04 1.39
CA ARG A 63 -15.98 21.13 2.38
C ARG A 63 -15.01 22.26 2.13
N VAL A 64 -14.05 22.12 1.21
CA VAL A 64 -12.97 23.09 1.01
C VAL A 64 -12.73 23.25 -0.49
N THR A 65 -12.82 24.49 -0.97
CA THR A 65 -12.49 24.82 -2.35
C THR A 65 -10.97 24.87 -2.55
N PRO A 66 -10.47 24.64 -3.76
CA PRO A 66 -9.05 24.83 -4.06
C PRO A 66 -8.53 26.24 -3.73
N ALA A 67 -9.33 27.31 -3.93
CA ALA A 67 -8.95 28.67 -3.53
C ALA A 67 -8.61 28.77 -2.03
N VAL A 68 -9.54 28.32 -1.17
CA VAL A 68 -9.35 28.31 0.30
C VAL A 68 -8.16 27.42 0.70
N ALA A 69 -7.95 26.31 -0.01
CA ALA A 69 -6.80 25.43 0.25
C ALA A 69 -5.45 26.10 -0.06
N LEU A 70 -5.39 26.97 -1.09
CA LEU A 70 -4.17 27.68 -1.50
C LEU A 70 -3.76 28.81 -0.56
N GLU A 71 -4.71 29.38 0.18
CA GLU A 71 -4.45 30.41 1.21
C GLU A 71 -3.66 29.88 2.41
N LYS A 72 -3.64 28.55 2.61
CA LYS A 72 -2.90 27.95 3.73
C LYS A 72 -1.38 28.15 3.59
N PRO A 73 -0.63 28.24 4.70
CA PRO A 73 0.83 28.21 4.66
C PRO A 73 1.35 26.98 3.91
N PRO A 74 2.47 27.08 3.16
CA PRO A 74 2.95 25.99 2.28
C PRO A 74 3.01 24.60 2.92
N LEU A 75 3.47 24.49 4.18
CA LEU A 75 3.57 23.20 4.89
C LEU A 75 2.21 22.65 5.35
N GLU A 76 1.18 23.49 5.47
CA GLU A 76 -0.18 23.11 5.86
C GLU A 76 -1.06 22.79 4.64
N ARG A 77 -0.65 23.21 3.44
CA ARG A 77 -1.39 22.98 2.20
C ARG A 77 -1.55 21.49 1.90
N ARG A 78 -2.73 21.16 1.39
CA ARG A 78 -3.08 19.83 0.88
C ARG A 78 -3.35 19.81 -0.61
N VAL A 79 -3.26 20.98 -1.25
CA VAL A 79 -3.23 21.18 -2.71
C VAL A 79 -1.81 21.56 -3.05
N SER A 80 -1.21 20.86 -4.03
CA SER A 80 0.20 21.09 -4.42
C SER A 80 0.34 21.81 -5.76
N ALA A 81 -0.76 22.02 -6.47
CA ALA A 81 -0.76 22.85 -7.67
C ALA A 81 -0.53 24.31 -7.31
N THR A 82 0.22 25.01 -8.15
CA THR A 82 0.41 26.47 -8.04
C THR A 82 -0.68 27.25 -8.77
N GLN A 83 -1.33 26.61 -9.75
CA GLN A 83 -2.44 27.16 -10.51
C GLN A 83 -3.54 26.11 -10.58
N ILE A 84 -4.77 26.53 -10.30
CA ILE A 84 -5.98 25.71 -10.39
C ILE A 84 -6.83 26.29 -11.52
N PRO A 85 -7.37 25.46 -12.43
CA PRO A 85 -8.31 25.91 -13.45
C PRO A 85 -9.49 26.68 -12.86
N GLU A 86 -9.92 27.73 -13.56
CA GLU A 86 -10.94 28.67 -13.06
C GLU A 86 -12.25 27.97 -12.67
N ASP A 87 -12.65 26.98 -13.45
CA ASP A 87 -13.84 26.16 -13.25
C ASP A 87 -13.82 25.32 -11.96
N LEU A 88 -12.65 25.07 -11.38
CA LEU A 88 -12.49 24.34 -10.11
C LEU A 88 -12.21 25.24 -8.92
N ARG A 89 -11.81 26.48 -9.16
CA ARG A 89 -11.13 27.29 -8.13
C ARG A 89 -12.05 27.64 -6.96
N GLU A 90 -13.28 28.04 -7.28
CA GLU A 90 -14.26 28.58 -6.32
C GLU A 90 -15.35 27.57 -5.93
N VAL A 91 -15.31 26.36 -6.48
CA VAL A 91 -16.22 25.25 -6.12
C VAL A 91 -15.51 24.21 -5.26
N VAL A 92 -16.27 23.49 -4.44
CA VAL A 92 -15.75 22.31 -3.74
C VAL A 92 -15.51 21.19 -4.76
N VAL A 93 -14.62 20.24 -4.43
CA VAL A 93 -14.34 19.11 -5.31
C VAL A 93 -15.47 18.08 -5.17
N GLY A 94 -16.50 18.24 -6.01
CA GLY A 94 -17.69 17.41 -6.07
C GLY A 94 -17.57 16.21 -7.00
N CYS A 95 -18.73 15.67 -7.37
CA CYS A 95 -18.84 14.52 -8.27
C CYS A 95 -18.25 14.86 -9.64
N TYR A 96 -18.70 15.96 -10.24
CA TYR A 96 -18.33 16.35 -11.59
C TYR A 96 -16.90 16.90 -11.67
N GLU A 97 -16.42 17.58 -10.65
CA GLU A 97 -15.04 18.09 -10.59
C GLU A 97 -14.00 16.97 -10.70
N CYS A 98 -14.36 15.73 -10.29
CA CYS A 98 -13.54 14.54 -10.50
C CYS A 98 -13.94 13.78 -11.79
N HIS A 99 -15.20 13.39 -11.92
CA HIS A 99 -15.66 12.48 -12.98
C HIS A 99 -15.80 13.14 -14.35
N GLY A 100 -15.88 14.48 -14.41
CA GLY A 100 -15.89 15.27 -15.63
C GLY A 100 -14.48 15.71 -16.10
N ARG A 101 -13.41 15.24 -15.43
CA ARG A 101 -12.04 15.70 -15.72
C ARG A 101 -11.39 14.93 -16.86
N ASN A 102 -10.62 15.65 -17.68
CA ASN A 102 -9.76 15.10 -18.75
C ASN A 102 -10.46 14.10 -19.71
N LEU A 103 -11.76 14.27 -19.97
CA LEU A 103 -12.60 13.28 -20.64
C LEU A 103 -12.09 12.87 -22.03
N SER A 104 -11.36 13.73 -22.74
CA SER A 104 -10.76 13.41 -24.04
C SER A 104 -9.68 12.32 -23.95
N ALA A 105 -9.06 12.14 -22.79
CA ALA A 105 -8.07 11.09 -22.55
C ALA A 105 -8.71 9.78 -22.05
N HIS A 106 -9.90 9.86 -21.45
CA HIS A 106 -10.60 8.72 -20.85
C HIS A 106 -11.38 7.92 -21.88
N LYS A 107 -10.93 6.68 -22.13
CA LYS A 107 -11.63 5.76 -23.05
C LYS A 107 -12.98 5.28 -22.51
N ASP A 108 -13.20 5.39 -21.20
CA ASP A 108 -14.45 5.06 -20.52
C ASP A 108 -15.37 6.29 -20.34
N ALA A 109 -15.07 7.41 -20.99
CA ALA A 109 -15.95 8.58 -20.98
C ALA A 109 -17.24 8.30 -21.76
N PHE A 110 -18.39 8.56 -21.15
CA PHE A 110 -19.72 8.29 -21.69
C PHE A 110 -20.71 9.38 -21.28
N ASP A 111 -21.87 9.46 -21.95
CA ASP A 111 -22.97 10.31 -21.52
C ASP A 111 -23.72 9.65 -20.37
N HIS A 112 -23.96 10.40 -19.31
CA HIS A 112 -24.75 9.97 -18.17
C HIS A 112 -25.74 11.06 -17.78
N MET A 113 -26.99 10.87 -18.19
CA MET A 113 -28.09 11.80 -17.91
C MET A 113 -27.81 13.22 -18.44
N GLY A 114 -27.28 13.31 -19.66
CA GLY A 114 -26.98 14.59 -20.32
C GLY A 114 -25.68 15.27 -19.84
N THR A 115 -24.93 14.62 -18.95
CA THR A 115 -23.60 15.06 -18.52
C THR A 115 -22.55 14.04 -18.93
N ARG A 116 -21.46 14.48 -19.55
CA ARG A 116 -20.37 13.58 -19.94
C ARG A 116 -19.43 13.33 -18.76
N ILE A 117 -19.20 12.06 -18.43
CA ILE A 117 -18.35 11.65 -17.30
C ILE A 117 -17.49 10.44 -17.65
N SER A 118 -16.44 10.17 -16.89
CA SER A 118 -15.71 8.89 -16.86
C SER A 118 -16.00 8.16 -15.54
N VAL A 119 -15.96 6.82 -15.56
CA VAL A 119 -16.17 6.00 -14.34
C VAL A 119 -14.89 5.95 -13.50
N VAL A 120 -13.74 5.82 -14.17
CA VAL A 120 -12.45 5.61 -13.53
C VAL A 120 -11.66 6.92 -13.44
N VAL A 121 -11.80 7.60 -12.30
CA VAL A 121 -10.92 8.74 -11.96
C VAL A 121 -9.48 8.23 -11.80
N SER A 122 -8.57 8.78 -12.60
CA SER A 122 -7.17 8.38 -12.72
C SER A 122 -6.23 9.32 -11.95
N PRO A 123 -4.95 8.94 -11.76
CA PRO A 123 -3.92 9.85 -11.28
C PRO A 123 -3.81 11.18 -12.05
N ASN A 124 -4.06 11.21 -13.37
CA ASN A 124 -4.01 12.47 -14.13
C ASN A 124 -5.17 13.41 -13.80
N ASP A 125 -6.31 12.90 -13.38
CA ASP A 125 -7.41 13.74 -12.89
C ASP A 125 -7.01 14.39 -11.56
N CYS A 126 -6.46 13.58 -10.64
CA CYS A 126 -5.92 14.06 -9.37
C CYS A 126 -4.78 15.09 -9.58
N LYS A 127 -3.98 14.94 -10.64
CA LYS A 127 -2.84 15.81 -10.98
C LYS A 127 -3.25 17.28 -11.17
N THR A 128 -4.51 17.53 -11.52
CA THR A 128 -5.05 18.90 -11.65
C THR A 128 -4.83 19.72 -10.37
N CYS A 129 -5.04 19.11 -9.20
CA CYS A 129 -4.88 19.76 -7.89
C CYS A 129 -3.67 19.25 -7.10
N HIS A 130 -3.21 18.03 -7.38
CA HIS A 130 -2.14 17.33 -6.65
C HIS A 130 -0.96 16.90 -7.55
N PRO A 131 -0.34 17.83 -8.32
CA PRO A 131 0.73 17.47 -9.25
C PRO A 131 1.96 16.89 -8.56
N THR A 132 2.33 17.38 -7.36
CA THR A 132 3.51 16.89 -6.63
C THR A 132 3.33 15.43 -6.21
N GLU A 133 2.17 15.10 -5.64
CA GLU A 133 1.87 13.73 -5.19
C GLU A 133 1.81 12.76 -6.37
N VAL A 134 1.21 13.16 -7.49
CA VAL A 134 1.13 12.34 -8.70
C VAL A 134 2.49 12.13 -9.33
N GLU A 135 3.33 13.17 -9.41
CA GLU A 135 4.68 13.07 -9.96
C GLU A 135 5.53 12.10 -9.13
N GLN A 136 5.55 12.28 -7.80
CA GLN A 136 6.23 11.37 -6.87
C GLN A 136 5.73 9.93 -7.01
N TYR A 137 4.42 9.72 -7.12
CA TYR A 137 3.85 8.38 -7.25
C TYR A 137 4.16 7.73 -8.60
N SER A 138 4.07 8.48 -9.69
CA SER A 138 4.15 7.97 -11.07
C SER A 138 5.47 7.28 -11.40
N GLY A 139 6.58 7.75 -10.82
CA GLY A 139 7.91 7.12 -10.96
C GLY A 139 8.18 5.99 -9.97
N SER A 140 7.27 5.75 -9.02
CA SER A 140 7.49 4.80 -7.94
C SER A 140 7.33 3.34 -8.37
N LYS A 141 7.88 2.43 -7.56
CA LYS A 141 7.66 0.97 -7.74
C LYS A 141 6.18 0.57 -7.64
N LYS A 142 5.38 1.34 -6.90
CA LYS A 142 3.95 1.08 -6.68
C LYS A 142 3.16 1.36 -7.96
N ALA A 143 3.36 2.51 -8.59
CA ALA A 143 2.73 2.80 -9.89
C ALA A 143 3.09 1.76 -10.96
N HIS A 144 4.32 1.23 -10.93
CA HIS A 144 4.74 0.20 -11.87
C HIS A 144 4.48 -1.25 -11.40
N ALA A 145 3.72 -1.49 -10.33
CA ALA A 145 3.64 -2.81 -9.69
C ALA A 145 3.12 -3.93 -10.61
N VAL A 146 2.09 -3.67 -11.43
CA VAL A 146 1.58 -4.64 -12.41
C VAL A 146 2.64 -4.96 -13.46
N HIS A 147 3.31 -3.94 -14.00
CA HIS A 147 4.35 -4.12 -15.02
C HIS A 147 5.61 -4.79 -14.46
N ASN A 148 5.97 -4.48 -13.21
CA ASN A 148 7.07 -5.14 -12.52
C ASN A 148 6.83 -6.64 -12.38
N LEU A 149 5.56 -7.07 -12.25
CA LEU A 149 5.15 -8.47 -12.19
C LEU A 149 5.05 -9.10 -13.59
N ASP A 150 4.26 -8.50 -14.49
CA ASP A 150 3.92 -9.05 -15.81
C ASP A 150 5.03 -8.96 -16.85
N ARG A 151 5.88 -7.93 -16.78
CA ARG A 151 6.99 -7.76 -17.75
C ARG A 151 8.28 -8.42 -17.29
N ASN A 152 8.25 -9.08 -16.13
CA ASN A 152 9.35 -9.88 -15.64
C ASN A 152 9.03 -11.37 -15.85
N PRO A 153 9.71 -12.07 -16.78
CA PRO A 153 9.39 -13.46 -17.08
C PRO A 153 9.62 -14.40 -15.89
N VAL A 154 10.56 -14.10 -14.99
CA VAL A 154 10.78 -14.90 -13.78
C VAL A 154 9.62 -14.74 -12.81
N TYR A 155 9.14 -13.50 -12.59
CA TYR A 155 8.03 -13.28 -11.67
C TYR A 155 6.69 -13.75 -12.26
N THR A 156 6.48 -13.56 -13.57
CA THR A 156 5.31 -14.11 -14.27
C THR A 156 5.29 -15.63 -14.18
N MET A 157 6.44 -16.30 -14.31
CA MET A 157 6.53 -17.74 -14.13
C MET A 157 6.15 -18.17 -12.71
N LEU A 158 6.57 -17.44 -11.68
CA LEU A 158 6.13 -17.69 -10.29
C LEU A 158 4.60 -17.49 -10.15
N VAL A 159 4.05 -16.42 -10.71
CA VAL A 159 2.59 -16.16 -10.68
C VAL A 159 1.80 -17.29 -11.33
N GLU A 160 2.18 -17.72 -12.54
CA GLU A 160 1.52 -18.83 -13.23
C GLU A 160 1.64 -20.14 -12.45
N THR A 161 2.81 -20.41 -11.87
CA THR A 161 3.04 -21.62 -11.07
C THR A 161 2.16 -21.66 -9.82
N LEU A 162 1.97 -20.52 -9.15
CA LEU A 162 1.17 -20.41 -7.92
C LEU A 162 -0.34 -20.43 -8.18
N LEU A 163 -0.79 -19.75 -9.23
CA LEU A 163 -2.22 -19.55 -9.50
C LEU A 163 -2.80 -20.57 -10.49
N GLY A 164 -1.95 -21.30 -11.20
CA GLY A 164 -2.35 -22.33 -12.13
C GLY A 164 -3.04 -23.49 -11.42
N ALA A 165 -4.28 -23.78 -11.81
CA ALA A 165 -4.99 -24.95 -11.30
C ALA A 165 -4.18 -26.22 -11.60
N ARG A 166 -4.28 -27.22 -10.72
CA ARG A 166 -3.59 -28.50 -10.87
C ARG A 166 -4.62 -29.61 -11.05
N THR A 167 -4.36 -30.51 -11.99
CA THR A 167 -5.15 -31.73 -12.19
C THR A 167 -4.25 -32.95 -12.17
N VAL A 168 -4.76 -34.08 -11.71
CA VAL A 168 -4.04 -35.36 -11.76
C VAL A 168 -4.22 -35.98 -13.16
N LYS A 169 -3.11 -36.36 -13.80
CA LYS A 169 -3.10 -37.11 -15.06
C LYS A 169 -2.15 -38.31 -14.91
N GLY A 170 -2.71 -39.48 -14.61
CA GLY A 170 -1.92 -40.63 -14.16
C GLY A 170 -1.15 -40.29 -12.88
N ASP A 171 0.13 -40.65 -12.81
CA ASP A 171 0.99 -40.38 -11.64
C ASP A 171 1.60 -38.97 -11.63
N ARG A 172 1.06 -38.02 -12.42
CA ARG A 172 1.62 -36.67 -12.57
C ARG A 172 0.59 -35.59 -12.28
N LEU A 173 1.05 -34.51 -11.66
CA LEU A 173 0.30 -33.26 -11.54
C LEU A 173 0.52 -32.42 -12.80
N ALA A 174 -0.55 -32.16 -13.54
CA ALA A 174 -0.54 -31.25 -14.69
C ALA A 174 -0.90 -29.82 -14.25
N ALA A 175 -0.11 -28.84 -14.70
CA ALA A 175 -0.36 -27.42 -14.46
C ALA A 175 -1.21 -26.81 -15.57
N HIS A 176 -2.22 -26.02 -15.18
CA HIS A 176 -3.01 -25.19 -16.09
C HIS A 176 -2.59 -23.74 -15.97
N LYS A 177 -2.90 -22.94 -17.00
CA LYS A 177 -2.68 -21.49 -16.95
C LYS A 177 -3.62 -20.85 -15.92
N ALA A 178 -3.14 -19.83 -15.21
CA ALA A 178 -3.98 -19.08 -14.30
C ALA A 178 -5.12 -18.35 -15.06
N SER A 179 -6.35 -18.48 -14.57
CA SER A 179 -7.48 -17.76 -15.15
C SER A 179 -7.39 -16.25 -14.88
N ALA A 180 -7.99 -15.41 -15.74
CA ALA A 180 -8.05 -13.97 -15.51
C ALA A 180 -8.74 -13.62 -14.17
N HIS A 181 -9.76 -14.40 -13.80
CA HIS A 181 -10.45 -14.26 -12.52
C HIS A 181 -9.51 -14.55 -11.33
N THR A 182 -8.81 -15.69 -11.35
CA THR A 182 -7.86 -16.08 -10.30
C THR A 182 -6.75 -15.04 -10.15
N ARG A 183 -6.19 -14.55 -11.27
CA ARG A 183 -5.22 -13.45 -11.29
C ARG A 183 -5.78 -12.19 -10.62
N GLY A 184 -6.93 -11.74 -11.08
CA GLY A 184 -7.60 -10.53 -10.56
C GLY A 184 -7.91 -10.62 -9.06
N ALA A 185 -8.28 -11.80 -8.56
CA ALA A 185 -8.63 -12.03 -7.16
C ALA A 185 -7.42 -12.27 -6.23
N SER A 186 -6.20 -12.40 -6.76
CA SER A 186 -4.99 -12.71 -5.99
C SER A 186 -3.89 -11.65 -6.19
N CYS A 187 -2.83 -11.96 -6.93
CA CYS A 187 -1.66 -11.08 -7.10
C CYS A 187 -2.06 -9.69 -7.63
N TYR A 188 -2.98 -9.64 -8.60
CA TYR A 188 -3.39 -8.40 -9.26
C TYR A 188 -4.41 -7.60 -8.45
N ALA A 189 -4.99 -8.16 -7.39
CA ALA A 189 -5.77 -7.40 -6.43
C ALA A 189 -4.90 -6.33 -5.74
N CYS A 190 -3.67 -6.70 -5.38
CA CYS A 190 -2.68 -5.79 -4.77
C CYS A 190 -1.85 -5.04 -5.83
N HIS A 191 -1.37 -5.74 -6.86
CA HIS A 191 -0.45 -5.15 -7.87
C HIS A 191 -1.14 -4.27 -8.91
N GLY A 192 -2.44 -4.46 -9.14
CA GLY A 192 -3.24 -3.73 -10.11
C GLY A 192 -3.54 -4.57 -11.35
N THR A 193 -4.65 -4.26 -12.03
CA THR A 193 -5.03 -4.86 -13.32
C THR A 193 -4.94 -3.84 -14.46
N MET A 194 -5.00 -4.31 -15.71
CA MET A 194 -5.24 -3.43 -16.86
C MET A 194 -6.74 -3.29 -17.11
N VAL A 195 -7.29 -2.12 -16.79
CA VAL A 195 -8.70 -1.82 -17.03
C VAL A 195 -8.91 -1.61 -18.52
N THR A 196 -9.75 -2.44 -19.13
CA THR A 196 -10.00 -2.40 -20.58
C THR A 196 -11.45 -2.04 -20.84
N VAL A 197 -11.68 -1.02 -21.66
CA VAL A 197 -13.03 -0.61 -22.10
C VAL A 197 -13.42 -1.42 -23.32
N ARG A 198 -14.55 -2.15 -23.25
CA ARG A 198 -15.07 -3.01 -24.33
C ARG A 198 -16.20 -2.37 -25.14
N GLY A 199 -16.55 -1.13 -24.83
CA GLY A 199 -17.71 -0.42 -25.36
C GLY A 199 -18.66 -0.05 -24.22
N LEU A 200 -19.93 0.17 -24.57
CA LEU A 200 -21.00 0.36 -23.61
C LEU A 200 -21.78 -0.94 -23.43
N LYS A 201 -22.41 -1.09 -22.28
CA LYS A 201 -23.40 -2.14 -22.00
C LYS A 201 -24.61 -1.53 -21.31
N LYS A 202 -25.76 -2.15 -21.57
CA LYS A 202 -27.00 -1.86 -20.86
C LYS A 202 -27.04 -2.61 -19.54
N VAL A 203 -27.40 -1.92 -18.48
CA VAL A 203 -27.63 -2.50 -17.15
C VAL A 203 -29.00 -2.07 -16.64
N GLN A 204 -29.68 -2.98 -15.93
CA GLN A 204 -30.93 -2.66 -15.25
C GLN A 204 -30.62 -1.95 -13.93
N SER A 205 -31.33 -0.85 -13.68
CA SER A 205 -31.21 -0.05 -12.46
C SER A 205 -32.60 0.30 -11.93
N ALA A 206 -32.67 0.93 -10.75
CA ALA A 206 -33.93 1.44 -10.22
C ALA A 206 -34.55 2.58 -11.06
N LEU A 207 -33.79 3.16 -12.00
CA LEU A 207 -34.25 4.15 -12.99
C LEU A 207 -34.69 3.51 -14.31
N GLY A 208 -34.62 2.18 -14.42
CA GLY A 208 -34.76 1.44 -15.67
C GLY A 208 -33.40 1.11 -16.29
N GLU A 209 -33.41 0.87 -17.60
CA GLU A 209 -32.20 0.51 -18.34
C GLU A 209 -31.30 1.74 -18.54
N VAL A 210 -30.04 1.62 -18.14
CA VAL A 210 -29.02 2.66 -18.34
C VAL A 210 -27.81 2.08 -19.07
N GLU A 211 -27.21 2.86 -19.96
CA GLU A 211 -25.95 2.49 -20.61
C GLU A 211 -24.75 2.94 -19.78
N VAL A 212 -23.82 2.01 -19.54
CA VAL A 212 -22.60 2.25 -18.77
C VAL A 212 -21.40 1.63 -19.49
N PRO A 213 -20.16 2.09 -19.27
CA PRO A 213 -18.98 1.45 -19.83
C PRO A 213 -18.86 -0.02 -19.43
N ASP A 214 -18.61 -0.90 -20.41
CA ASP A 214 -18.25 -2.29 -20.15
C ASP A 214 -16.75 -2.40 -19.86
N LEU A 215 -16.42 -2.40 -18.57
CA LEU A 215 -15.04 -2.44 -18.07
C LEU A 215 -14.63 -3.87 -17.71
N ALA A 216 -13.62 -4.40 -18.40
CA ALA A 216 -12.96 -5.64 -18.02
C ALA A 216 -11.84 -5.41 -17.00
N ASN A 217 -11.62 -6.41 -16.13
CA ASN A 217 -10.66 -6.37 -15.02
C ASN A 217 -10.93 -5.23 -14.01
N TRP A 218 -12.20 -4.81 -13.91
CA TRP A 218 -12.73 -3.85 -12.96
C TRP A 218 -13.83 -4.53 -12.12
N PRO A 219 -13.98 -4.22 -10.81
CA PRO A 219 -13.25 -3.23 -10.01
C PRO A 219 -11.84 -3.68 -9.62
N ASN A 220 -10.91 -2.73 -9.56
CA ASN A 220 -9.56 -2.95 -9.06
C ASN A 220 -8.99 -1.67 -8.44
N GLN A 221 -8.27 -1.82 -7.33
CA GLN A 221 -7.62 -0.70 -6.63
C GLN A 221 -6.14 -0.97 -6.35
N GLY A 222 -5.56 -1.97 -7.03
CA GLY A 222 -4.17 -2.32 -6.86
C GLY A 222 -3.26 -1.15 -7.26
N VAL A 223 -2.13 -1.05 -6.57
CA VAL A 223 -1.28 0.15 -6.59
C VAL A 223 -0.69 0.48 -7.95
N GLY A 224 -0.59 -0.49 -8.86
CA GLY A 224 -0.09 -0.32 -10.21
C GLY A 224 -1.14 -0.48 -11.30
N ARG A 225 -2.43 -0.31 -10.99
CA ARG A 225 -3.52 -0.43 -11.98
C ARG A 225 -3.22 0.40 -13.24
N VAL A 226 -3.43 -0.15 -14.43
CA VAL A 226 -3.40 0.59 -15.70
C VAL A 226 -4.80 1.13 -15.96
N ASN A 227 -4.93 2.46 -16.03
CA ASN A 227 -6.20 3.15 -16.18
C ASN A 227 -6.63 3.30 -17.66
N PRO A 228 -7.91 3.57 -17.94
CA PRO A 228 -8.40 3.80 -19.30
C PRO A 228 -7.70 4.92 -20.07
N ASP A 229 -7.21 5.95 -19.36
CA ASP A 229 -6.41 7.06 -19.91
C ASP A 229 -4.91 6.72 -20.10
N GLY A 230 -4.51 5.49 -19.81
CA GLY A 230 -3.13 4.99 -19.94
C GLY A 230 -2.21 5.30 -18.76
N THR A 231 -2.67 6.06 -17.76
CA THR A 231 -1.88 6.31 -16.55
C THR A 231 -1.75 5.05 -15.69
N LEU A 232 -0.76 5.09 -14.79
CA LEU A 232 -0.49 4.01 -13.85
C LEU A 232 -0.78 4.45 -12.42
N GLY A 233 -1.56 3.65 -11.70
CA GLY A 233 -1.82 3.81 -10.29
C GLY A 233 -3.29 3.88 -9.92
N SER A 234 -3.56 3.63 -8.65
CA SER A 234 -4.86 3.84 -8.03
C SER A 234 -4.70 4.73 -6.81
N CYS A 235 -5.08 6.01 -6.93
CA CYS A 235 -5.00 6.97 -5.83
C CYS A 235 -5.95 6.62 -4.67
N SER A 236 -6.93 5.73 -4.86
CA SER A 236 -7.82 5.26 -3.80
C SER A 236 -7.28 4.06 -3.02
N ALA A 237 -6.04 3.61 -3.26
CA ALA A 237 -5.49 2.43 -2.60
C ALA A 237 -5.21 2.62 -1.10
N CYS A 238 -4.99 3.86 -0.63
CA CYS A 238 -4.64 4.15 0.77
C CYS A 238 -5.65 5.07 1.47
N HIS A 239 -6.12 6.11 0.79
CA HIS A 239 -7.27 6.92 1.21
C HIS A 239 -8.42 6.58 0.26
N ALA A 240 -9.22 5.59 0.64
CA ALA A 240 -10.29 5.08 -0.20
C ALA A 240 -11.29 6.19 -0.59
N ARG A 241 -11.83 6.05 -1.80
CA ARG A 241 -12.98 6.85 -2.23
C ARG A 241 -14.20 6.47 -1.39
N HIS A 242 -15.13 7.37 -1.12
CA HIS A 242 -15.22 8.77 -1.54
C HIS A 242 -14.92 9.77 -0.41
N ALA A 243 -14.62 9.30 0.80
CA ALA A 243 -14.15 10.16 1.89
C ALA A 243 -12.73 10.71 1.69
N PHE A 244 -11.86 9.99 0.97
CA PHE A 244 -10.46 10.35 0.75
C PHE A 244 -9.73 10.80 2.03
N SER A 245 -9.99 10.07 3.13
CA SER A 245 -9.60 10.47 4.48
C SER A 245 -8.10 10.31 4.73
N LEU A 246 -7.45 11.39 5.19
CA LEU A 246 -6.06 11.38 5.62
C LEU A 246 -5.87 10.51 6.88
N GLU A 247 -6.89 10.45 7.75
CA GLU A 247 -6.89 9.56 8.90
C GLU A 247 -6.80 8.09 8.46
N VAL A 248 -7.63 7.68 7.50
CA VAL A 248 -7.58 6.33 6.94
C VAL A 248 -6.22 6.04 6.33
N ALA A 249 -5.66 6.98 5.56
CA ALA A 249 -4.31 6.84 4.99
C ALA A 249 -3.20 6.72 6.04
N ARG A 250 -3.37 7.35 7.21
CA ARG A 250 -2.39 7.33 8.30
C ARG A 250 -2.53 6.11 9.20
N LYS A 251 -3.71 5.51 9.29
CA LYS A 251 -3.94 4.30 10.10
C LYS A 251 -3.36 3.06 9.40
N PRO A 252 -2.74 2.14 10.16
CA PRO A 252 -2.03 0.98 9.61
C PRO A 252 -2.96 0.01 8.86
N PHE A 253 -4.27 0.02 9.16
CA PHE A 253 -5.27 -0.87 8.58
C PHE A 253 -5.39 -0.72 7.06
N THR A 254 -5.19 0.49 6.51
CA THR A 254 -5.22 0.67 5.05
C THR A 254 -4.06 -0.05 4.35
N CYS A 255 -2.90 -0.11 5.00
CA CYS A 255 -1.74 -0.84 4.48
C CYS A 255 -1.95 -2.36 4.57
N ALA A 256 -2.74 -2.81 5.55
CA ALA A 256 -3.05 -4.22 5.79
C ALA A 256 -3.87 -4.88 4.67
N GLN A 257 -4.41 -4.11 3.71
CA GLN A 257 -5.03 -4.72 2.52
C GLN A 257 -4.01 -5.54 1.71
N CYS A 258 -2.74 -5.13 1.68
CA CYS A 258 -1.71 -5.71 0.81
C CYS A 258 -0.44 -6.17 1.54
N HIS A 259 -0.18 -5.67 2.75
CA HIS A 259 1.06 -5.94 3.49
C HIS A 259 0.83 -6.90 4.66
N LEU A 260 0.54 -8.16 4.34
CA LEU A 260 0.22 -9.23 5.28
C LEU A 260 1.18 -10.42 5.16
N GLU A 261 1.14 -11.29 6.16
CA GLU A 261 1.77 -12.60 6.08
C GLU A 261 1.24 -13.46 4.91
N PRO A 262 2.06 -14.39 4.36
CA PRO A 262 3.42 -14.75 4.80
C PRO A 262 4.56 -14.00 4.11
N ASP A 263 4.33 -13.38 2.95
CA ASP A 263 5.40 -12.86 2.09
C ASP A 263 5.81 -11.41 2.39
N VAL A 264 4.87 -10.58 2.86
CA VAL A 264 5.08 -9.16 3.16
C VAL A 264 4.47 -8.75 4.51
N PRO A 265 4.84 -9.38 5.64
CA PRO A 265 4.12 -9.31 6.93
C PRO A 265 4.29 -7.98 7.70
N ALA A 266 4.34 -6.84 7.01
CA ALA A 266 4.57 -5.55 7.66
C ALA A 266 3.48 -5.18 8.66
N PHE A 267 2.21 -5.42 8.33
CA PHE A 267 1.11 -5.14 9.25
C PHE A 267 1.17 -6.06 10.47
N ASP A 268 1.40 -7.35 10.26
CA ASP A 268 1.45 -8.31 11.36
C ASP A 268 2.62 -8.04 12.33
N VAL A 269 3.81 -7.78 11.78
CA VAL A 269 5.01 -7.37 12.52
C VAL A 269 4.74 -6.06 13.27
N TYR A 270 4.15 -5.07 12.60
CA TYR A 270 3.79 -3.80 13.24
C TYR A 270 2.81 -4.03 14.39
N ARG A 271 1.76 -4.82 14.17
CA ARG A 271 0.69 -5.10 15.14
C ARG A 271 1.24 -5.71 16.42
N GLU A 272 2.18 -6.64 16.35
CA GLU A 272 2.80 -7.24 17.55
C GLU A 272 3.85 -6.34 18.22
N SER A 273 4.43 -5.40 17.47
CA SER A 273 5.45 -4.48 18.00
C SER A 273 4.91 -3.58 19.10
N LYS A 274 5.80 -3.00 19.92
CA LYS A 274 5.40 -1.99 20.90
C LYS A 274 4.77 -0.75 20.27
N HIS A 275 5.17 -0.36 19.05
CA HIS A 275 4.51 0.74 18.34
C HIS A 275 3.06 0.40 18.00
N GLY A 276 2.79 -0.80 17.48
CA GLY A 276 1.44 -1.25 17.17
C GLY A 276 0.56 -1.38 18.40
N ASN A 277 1.10 -1.97 19.48
CA ASN A 277 0.40 -2.09 20.76
C ASN A 277 0.00 -0.71 21.31
N LEU A 278 0.94 0.24 21.35
CA LEU A 278 0.66 1.61 21.82
C LEU A 278 -0.35 2.33 20.92
N PHE A 279 -0.23 2.18 19.61
CA PHE A 279 -1.22 2.72 18.67
C PHE A 279 -2.62 2.16 18.97
N LEU A 280 -2.77 0.85 19.11
CA LEU A 280 -4.08 0.23 19.40
C LEU A 280 -4.64 0.69 20.74
N SER A 281 -3.79 0.90 21.75
CA SER A 281 -4.20 1.36 23.08
C SER A 281 -4.52 2.85 23.17
N SER A 282 -4.01 3.69 22.26
CA SER A 282 -4.07 5.16 22.42
C SER A 282 -4.42 5.96 21.15
N GLN A 283 -4.80 5.29 20.05
CA GLN A 283 -5.13 5.97 18.79
C GLN A 283 -6.32 6.95 18.87
N GLY A 284 -7.18 6.82 19.89
CA GLY A 284 -8.30 7.74 20.14
C GLY A 284 -7.86 9.15 20.53
N ASP A 285 -6.64 9.30 21.06
CA ASP A 285 -6.10 10.59 21.52
C ASP A 285 -5.32 11.34 20.42
N ALA A 286 -5.13 10.70 19.26
CA ALA A 286 -4.31 11.26 18.19
C ALA A 286 -5.12 12.21 17.29
N ASN A 287 -4.49 13.32 16.88
CA ASN A 287 -5.01 14.20 15.85
C ASN A 287 -4.60 13.66 14.47
N TRP A 288 -5.52 12.95 13.83
CA TRP A 288 -5.29 12.32 12.53
C TRP A 288 -5.35 13.28 11.34
N ASP A 289 -5.86 14.50 11.52
CA ASP A 289 -6.03 15.47 10.43
C ASP A 289 -4.91 16.53 10.41
N ALA A 290 -4.10 16.69 11.45
CA ALA A 290 -3.05 17.71 11.50
C ALA A 290 -2.05 17.63 10.33
N VAL A 291 -1.73 18.78 9.73
CA VAL A 291 -0.71 18.94 8.67
C VAL A 291 0.01 20.28 8.93
N PRO A 292 1.34 20.29 9.15
CA PRO A 292 2.23 19.13 9.32
C PRO A 292 1.85 18.28 10.54
N TRP A 293 2.29 17.02 10.57
CA TRP A 293 1.97 16.10 11.67
C TRP A 293 3.12 16.03 12.68
N SER A 294 2.82 16.28 13.96
CA SER A 294 3.85 16.54 14.96
C SER A 294 3.96 15.39 15.98
N PRO A 295 5.09 14.66 16.04
CA PRO A 295 5.31 13.63 17.06
C PRO A 295 5.22 14.22 18.47
N GLY A 296 4.60 13.49 19.41
CA GLY A 296 4.40 13.92 20.80
C GLY A 296 3.21 14.86 21.01
N LYS A 297 2.86 15.69 20.01
CA LYS A 297 1.70 16.58 20.03
C LYS A 297 0.46 15.96 19.39
N ASP A 298 0.58 15.52 18.14
CA ASP A 298 -0.56 15.00 17.36
C ASP A 298 -0.68 13.48 17.47
N PHE A 299 0.39 12.78 17.83
CA PHE A 299 0.40 11.34 18.06
C PHE A 299 1.57 10.93 18.96
N ARG A 300 1.42 9.81 19.68
CA ARG A 300 2.46 9.26 20.59
C ARG A 300 3.07 7.94 20.12
N ALA A 301 2.37 7.21 19.24
CA ALA A 301 2.85 5.97 18.64
C ALA A 301 2.90 6.13 17.11
N PRO A 302 4.04 5.81 16.46
CA PRO A 302 4.15 5.93 15.02
C PRO A 302 3.31 4.86 14.31
N THR A 303 2.80 5.17 13.13
CA THR A 303 2.16 4.21 12.22
C THR A 303 3.02 3.97 10.98
N CYS A 304 2.53 3.13 10.05
CA CYS A 304 3.16 2.95 8.73
C CYS A 304 3.41 4.29 8.02
N ALA A 305 2.43 5.20 8.05
CA ALA A 305 2.53 6.48 7.36
C ALA A 305 3.56 7.41 8.03
N THR A 306 3.67 7.42 9.36
CA THR A 306 4.67 8.18 10.10
C THR A 306 6.07 7.94 9.53
N CYS A 307 6.45 6.67 9.42
CA CYS A 307 7.80 6.30 8.99
C CYS A 307 7.99 6.40 7.47
N HIS A 308 6.97 6.09 6.66
CA HIS A 308 7.17 5.87 5.23
C HIS A 308 6.71 7.00 4.29
N ASN A 309 5.82 7.91 4.70
CA ASN A 309 5.19 8.85 3.76
C ASN A 309 4.88 10.24 4.33
N SER A 310 4.50 10.36 5.61
CA SER A 310 3.96 11.60 6.18
C SER A 310 4.96 12.75 6.22
N LEU A 311 4.46 13.98 6.01
CA LEU A 311 5.15 15.21 6.44
C LEU A 311 5.14 15.25 7.98
N LEU A 312 6.32 15.19 8.57
CA LEU A 312 6.53 15.31 10.01
C LEU A 312 7.24 16.63 10.32
N ALA A 313 6.81 17.30 11.38
CA ALA A 313 7.47 18.50 11.89
C ALA A 313 7.67 18.42 13.40
N GLY A 314 8.69 19.12 13.90
CA GLY A 314 8.91 19.33 15.32
C GLY A 314 7.86 20.28 15.93
N PRO A 315 7.83 20.42 17.26
CA PRO A 315 6.91 21.33 17.94
C PRO A 315 7.03 22.80 17.50
N ASP A 316 8.21 23.19 17.03
CA ASP A 316 8.56 24.51 16.49
C ASP A 316 8.19 24.68 15.00
N GLY A 317 7.61 23.65 14.37
CA GLY A 317 7.27 23.65 12.95
C GLY A 317 8.41 23.25 12.02
N THR A 318 9.61 22.97 12.55
CA THR A 318 10.77 22.58 11.73
C THR A 318 10.52 21.19 11.11
N PRO A 319 10.62 21.03 9.78
CA PRO A 319 10.39 19.73 9.15
C PRO A 319 11.39 18.66 9.62
N ILE A 320 10.87 17.55 10.13
CA ILE A 320 11.63 16.33 10.47
C ILE A 320 11.75 15.44 9.24
N ALA A 321 10.66 15.29 8.49
CA ALA A 321 10.63 14.48 7.27
C ALA A 321 9.62 15.05 6.28
N GLN A 322 10.01 15.20 5.02
CA GLN A 322 9.12 15.69 3.95
C GLN A 322 8.11 14.63 3.52
N ARG A 323 6.90 15.05 3.11
CA ARG A 323 5.91 14.12 2.52
C ARG A 323 6.44 13.55 1.21
N THR A 324 6.23 12.26 0.98
CA THR A 324 6.57 11.64 -0.30
C THR A 324 5.59 10.52 -0.68
N HIS A 325 5.03 10.59 -1.89
CA HIS A 325 4.24 9.48 -2.47
C HIS A 325 5.10 8.43 -3.19
N ASP A 326 6.43 8.63 -3.28
CA ASP A 326 7.35 7.53 -3.56
C ASP A 326 7.76 6.84 -2.25
N PHE A 327 7.05 5.76 -1.92
CA PHE A 327 7.34 4.94 -0.74
C PHE A 327 8.72 4.25 -0.81
N GLY A 328 9.37 4.25 -1.99
CA GLY A 328 10.75 3.81 -2.14
C GLY A 328 11.79 4.83 -1.70
N ALA A 329 11.43 6.12 -1.63
CA ALA A 329 12.37 7.22 -1.40
C ALA A 329 13.04 7.18 -0.02
N ARG A 330 12.35 6.67 1.00
CA ARG A 330 12.89 6.54 2.37
C ARG A 330 13.64 5.24 2.64
N MET A 331 13.66 4.32 1.67
CA MET A 331 14.29 3.01 1.84
C MET A 331 15.72 3.03 1.29
N TRP A 332 16.69 2.53 2.04
CA TRP A 332 18.06 2.30 1.54
C TRP A 332 18.28 0.86 1.08
N VAL A 333 17.62 -0.09 1.75
CA VAL A 333 17.70 -1.52 1.46
C VAL A 333 16.31 -2.08 1.17
N ARG A 334 16.22 -3.02 0.22
CA ARG A 334 15.01 -3.78 -0.09
C ARG A 334 15.04 -5.07 0.71
N LEU A 335 14.17 -5.15 1.71
CA LEU A 335 14.03 -6.31 2.58
C LEU A 335 13.33 -7.48 1.89
N PHE A 336 12.45 -7.19 0.93
CA PHE A 336 11.82 -8.22 0.09
C PHE A 336 12.87 -8.84 -0.83
N GLY A 337 13.27 -10.06 -0.50
CA GLY A 337 14.36 -10.78 -1.15
C GLY A 337 14.00 -11.20 -2.57
N LEU A 338 14.91 -10.97 -3.52
CA LEU A 338 14.73 -11.37 -4.93
C LEU A 338 15.99 -12.05 -5.52
N PRO A 339 16.40 -13.23 -4.99
CA PRO A 339 15.93 -13.84 -3.75
C PRO A 339 16.61 -13.27 -2.49
N TYR A 340 17.69 -12.51 -2.66
CA TYR A 340 18.41 -11.85 -1.56
C TYR A 340 17.92 -10.43 -1.30
N SER A 341 18.15 -9.93 -0.10
CA SER A 341 18.06 -8.50 0.16
C SER A 341 19.07 -7.75 -0.74
N HIS A 342 18.78 -6.50 -1.07
CA HIS A 342 19.63 -5.72 -1.98
C HIS A 342 19.41 -4.22 -1.77
N PRO A 343 20.37 -3.36 -2.12
CA PRO A 343 20.14 -1.92 -2.14
C PRO A 343 18.91 -1.58 -2.99
N GLN A 344 18.19 -0.52 -2.63
CA GLN A 344 16.96 -0.17 -3.34
C GLN A 344 17.22 0.13 -4.83
N PRO A 345 16.29 -0.25 -5.74
CA PRO A 345 16.37 0.18 -7.13
C PRO A 345 16.33 1.71 -7.26
N LYS A 346 17.10 2.24 -8.21
CA LYS A 346 17.11 3.69 -8.56
C LYS A 346 15.82 4.14 -9.23
N ASP A 347 15.12 3.22 -9.89
CA ASP A 347 13.94 3.48 -10.73
C ASP A 347 12.80 2.52 -10.36
N GLY A 348 11.56 2.99 -10.44
CA GLY A 348 10.37 2.19 -10.13
C GLY A 348 10.10 1.02 -11.08
N ARG A 349 10.65 1.06 -12.30
CA ARG A 349 10.48 0.06 -13.37
C ARG A 349 11.48 -1.09 -13.21
N THR A 350 11.32 -1.87 -12.14
CA THR A 350 12.24 -2.96 -11.80
C THR A 350 12.27 -4.08 -12.83
N TYR A 351 11.27 -4.21 -13.71
CA TYR A 351 11.32 -5.13 -14.86
C TYR A 351 12.46 -4.81 -15.86
N ARG A 352 13.08 -3.62 -15.78
CA ARG A 352 14.26 -3.24 -16.60
C ARG A 352 15.58 -3.77 -16.04
N ILE A 353 15.61 -4.20 -14.79
CA ILE A 353 16.83 -4.66 -14.13
C ILE A 353 17.30 -5.93 -14.85
N LYS A 354 18.60 -5.99 -15.13
CA LYS A 354 19.29 -7.22 -15.55
C LYS A 354 20.55 -7.38 -14.70
N ASN A 355 20.71 -8.54 -14.08
CA ASN A 355 21.95 -8.87 -13.38
C ASN A 355 23.04 -9.30 -14.39
N LYS A 356 24.24 -9.55 -13.88
CA LYS A 356 25.39 -9.96 -14.71
C LYS A 356 25.21 -11.31 -15.42
N ASP A 357 24.30 -12.16 -14.95
CA ASP A 357 23.97 -13.46 -15.54
C ASP A 357 22.83 -13.32 -16.59
N GLY A 358 22.42 -12.09 -16.90
CA GLY A 358 21.35 -11.79 -17.85
C GLY A 358 19.93 -12.01 -17.33
N GLN A 359 19.77 -12.40 -16.06
CA GLN A 359 18.45 -12.63 -15.46
C GLN A 359 17.80 -11.29 -15.09
N PRO A 360 16.46 -11.18 -15.19
CA PRO A 360 15.73 -9.97 -14.82
C PRO A 360 15.55 -9.85 -13.31
N LEU A 361 16.65 -9.91 -12.55
CA LEU A 361 16.67 -9.93 -11.09
C LEU A 361 17.66 -8.90 -10.55
N PRO A 362 17.44 -8.34 -9.34
CA PRO A 362 18.35 -7.37 -8.73
C PRO A 362 19.64 -8.02 -8.20
N THR A 363 19.67 -9.34 -8.11
CA THR A 363 20.84 -10.12 -7.71
C THR A 363 20.94 -11.36 -8.60
N THR A 364 22.13 -11.92 -8.76
CA THR A 364 22.28 -13.29 -9.28
C THR A 364 21.82 -14.31 -8.25
N PHE A 365 21.64 -15.57 -8.66
CA PHE A 365 21.35 -16.66 -7.72
C PHE A 365 22.46 -16.88 -6.69
N THR A 366 23.69 -16.44 -6.95
CA THR A 366 24.78 -16.46 -5.96
C THR A 366 24.91 -15.15 -5.17
N GLY A 367 23.94 -14.23 -5.26
CA GLY A 367 23.88 -13.01 -4.45
C GLY A 367 24.68 -11.83 -4.98
N VAL A 368 25.11 -11.82 -6.25
CA VAL A 368 25.84 -10.68 -6.82
C VAL A 368 24.86 -9.58 -7.25
N PRO A 369 24.91 -8.36 -6.69
CA PRO A 369 23.95 -7.30 -7.01
C PRO A 369 24.10 -6.74 -8.42
N ALA A 370 22.97 -6.35 -9.03
CA ALA A 370 22.91 -5.61 -10.28
C ALA A 370 23.20 -4.11 -10.06
N SER A 371 24.37 -3.77 -9.52
CA SER A 371 24.71 -2.45 -8.98
C SER A 371 24.44 -1.25 -9.91
N GLY A 372 24.47 -1.45 -11.23
CA GLY A 372 24.10 -0.40 -12.20
C GLY A 372 22.68 0.14 -12.00
N PHE A 373 21.76 -0.72 -11.54
CA PHE A 373 20.34 -0.42 -11.34
C PHE A 373 19.98 -0.05 -9.89
N LEU A 374 20.90 -0.22 -8.94
CA LEU A 374 20.64 -0.08 -7.51
C LEU A 374 21.34 1.14 -6.91
N ILE A 375 20.77 1.76 -5.89
CA ILE A 375 21.34 2.97 -5.28
C ILE A 375 22.73 2.70 -4.67
N GLY A 376 23.62 3.68 -4.82
CA GLY A 376 24.97 3.62 -4.27
C GLY A 376 25.00 3.75 -2.74
N LYS A 377 26.17 3.52 -2.14
CA LYS A 377 26.34 3.58 -0.67
C LYS A 377 26.05 4.96 -0.09
N ALA A 378 26.39 6.04 -0.80
CA ALA A 378 26.10 7.40 -0.36
C ALA A 378 24.58 7.65 -0.22
N GLU A 379 23.79 7.24 -1.22
CA GLU A 379 22.33 7.37 -1.18
C GLU A 379 21.71 6.45 -0.12
N GLN A 380 22.27 5.26 0.09
CA GLN A 380 21.85 4.39 1.19
C GLN A 380 22.08 5.05 2.56
N ALA A 381 23.25 5.65 2.78
CA ALA A 381 23.57 6.35 4.01
C ALA A 381 22.67 7.56 4.23
N LYS A 382 22.38 8.34 3.18
CA LYS A 382 21.44 9.47 3.21
C LYS A 382 20.05 9.03 3.68
N ARG A 383 19.44 8.04 3.01
CA ARG A 383 18.09 7.56 3.34
C ARG A 383 18.01 6.92 4.73
N ARG A 384 19.07 6.22 5.15
CA ARG A 384 19.19 5.72 6.53
C ARG A 384 19.21 6.90 7.53
N GLY A 385 20.00 7.93 7.26
CA GLY A 385 20.06 9.14 8.08
C GLY A 385 18.71 9.85 8.21
N GLU A 386 17.95 9.96 7.12
CA GLU A 386 16.59 10.51 7.13
C GLU A 386 15.65 9.68 8.03
N MET A 387 15.70 8.34 7.93
CA MET A 387 14.90 7.46 8.80
C MET A 387 15.33 7.55 10.28
N VAL A 388 16.64 7.62 10.56
CA VAL A 388 17.15 7.88 11.91
C VAL A 388 16.65 9.24 12.43
N GLY A 389 16.53 10.25 11.56
CA GLY A 389 15.91 11.54 11.87
C GLY A 389 14.47 11.40 12.36
N VAL A 390 13.67 10.53 11.71
CA VAL A 390 12.31 10.20 12.18
C VAL A 390 12.35 9.53 13.55
N CYS A 391 13.23 8.54 13.77
CA CYS A 391 13.35 7.87 15.07
C CYS A 391 13.74 8.84 16.21
N ARG A 392 14.55 9.85 15.89
CA ARG A 392 15.05 10.85 16.84
C ARG A 392 13.99 11.81 17.37
N SER A 393 12.78 11.80 16.83
CA SER A 393 11.66 12.54 17.42
C SER A 393 11.20 11.93 18.76
N CYS A 394 11.54 10.66 19.02
CA CYS A 394 11.09 9.93 20.22
C CYS A 394 12.22 9.17 20.95
N HIS A 395 13.32 8.86 20.27
CA HIS A 395 14.41 8.04 20.80
C HIS A 395 15.77 8.74 20.67
N SER A 396 16.72 8.33 21.50
CA SER A 396 18.11 8.79 21.34
C SER A 396 18.72 8.27 20.04
N THR A 397 19.70 9.01 19.49
CA THR A 397 20.47 8.57 18.32
C THR A 397 21.11 7.20 18.52
N ALA A 398 21.66 6.94 19.71
CA ALA A 398 22.29 5.67 20.03
C ALA A 398 21.32 4.48 19.96
N TRP A 399 20.07 4.68 20.42
CA TRP A 399 19.02 3.68 20.34
C TRP A 399 18.64 3.39 18.87
N ALA A 400 18.40 4.45 18.08
CA ALA A 400 18.02 4.31 16.67
C ALA A 400 19.11 3.62 15.84
N GLU A 401 20.37 3.98 16.05
CA GLU A 401 21.49 3.32 15.37
C GLU A 401 21.68 1.86 15.82
N GLY A 402 21.45 1.57 17.12
CA GLY A 402 21.45 0.20 17.63
C GLY A 402 20.36 -0.67 16.97
N HIS A 403 19.18 -0.11 16.79
CA HIS A 403 18.07 -0.77 16.07
C HIS A 403 18.46 -1.12 14.63
N PHE A 404 19.01 -0.18 13.87
CA PHE A 404 19.40 -0.45 12.48
C PHE A 404 20.65 -1.32 12.34
N ARG A 405 21.58 -1.32 13.31
CA ARG A 405 22.66 -2.33 13.35
C ARG A 405 22.12 -3.75 13.52
N ARG A 406 21.06 -3.95 14.31
CA ARG A 406 20.38 -5.25 14.44
C ARG A 406 19.75 -5.67 13.11
N LEU A 407 19.12 -4.73 12.40
CA LEU A 407 18.59 -4.99 11.06
C LEU A 407 19.70 -5.41 10.08
N ASP A 408 20.85 -4.74 10.09
CA ASP A 408 21.99 -5.11 9.24
C ASP A 408 22.46 -6.55 9.50
N GLY A 409 22.52 -6.97 10.77
CA GLY A 409 22.83 -8.35 11.17
C GLY A 409 21.81 -9.36 10.64
N ALA A 410 20.52 -9.12 10.88
CA ALA A 410 19.44 -9.99 10.41
C ALA A 410 19.44 -10.13 8.87
N ILE A 411 19.71 -9.04 8.15
CA ILE A 411 19.88 -9.07 6.69
C ILE A 411 21.03 -10.00 6.29
N ALA A 412 22.22 -9.81 6.86
CA ALA A 412 23.39 -10.60 6.52
C ALA A 412 23.19 -12.10 6.82
N GLU A 413 22.54 -12.43 7.93
CA GLU A 413 22.30 -13.82 8.32
C GLU A 413 21.23 -14.49 7.45
N THR A 414 20.12 -13.81 7.18
CA THR A 414 19.05 -14.35 6.31
C THR A 414 19.50 -14.51 4.86
N ASP A 415 20.35 -13.61 4.34
CA ASP A 415 20.94 -13.76 3.01
C ASP A 415 21.91 -14.96 2.96
N ARG A 416 22.69 -15.22 4.03
CA ARG A 416 23.51 -16.44 4.13
C ARG A 416 22.68 -17.71 4.12
N MET A 417 21.56 -17.75 4.84
CA MET A 417 20.64 -18.90 4.83
C MET A 417 19.97 -19.10 3.46
N THR A 418 19.63 -18.00 2.79
CA THR A 418 19.09 -18.05 1.42
C THR A 418 20.11 -18.64 0.45
N LEU A 419 21.40 -18.32 0.62
CA LEU A 419 22.48 -18.90 -0.18
C LEU A 419 22.60 -20.41 0.07
N ALA A 420 22.50 -20.85 1.33
CA ALA A 420 22.53 -22.28 1.66
C ALA A 420 21.36 -23.03 0.99
N ALA A 421 20.14 -22.50 1.05
CA ALA A 421 18.99 -23.09 0.34
C ALA A 421 19.20 -23.12 -1.17
N THR A 422 19.74 -22.04 -1.74
CA THR A 422 20.03 -21.97 -3.17
C THR A 422 21.06 -23.03 -3.58
N GLN A 423 22.08 -23.28 -2.76
CA GLN A 423 23.05 -24.35 -3.01
C GLN A 423 22.40 -25.75 -2.96
N LEU A 424 21.44 -25.99 -2.07
CA LEU A 424 20.68 -27.25 -2.02
C LEU A 424 19.82 -27.43 -3.28
N GLN A 425 19.15 -26.38 -3.75
CA GLN A 425 18.39 -26.42 -5.01
C GLN A 425 19.28 -26.69 -6.22
N LEU A 426 20.43 -26.02 -6.32
CA LEU A 426 21.41 -26.28 -7.38
C LEU A 426 21.90 -27.73 -7.36
N LYS A 427 22.12 -28.32 -6.18
CA LYS A 427 22.45 -29.75 -6.04
C LYS A 427 21.30 -30.66 -6.49
N ALA A 428 20.05 -30.31 -6.17
CA ALA A 428 18.87 -31.06 -6.59
C ALA A 428 18.78 -31.13 -8.13
N TRP A 429 18.94 -29.99 -8.80
CA TRP A 429 18.99 -29.93 -10.26
C TRP A 429 20.17 -30.69 -10.84
N GLY A 430 21.35 -30.61 -10.23
CA GLY A 430 22.53 -31.36 -10.66
C GLY A 430 22.35 -32.88 -10.56
N ARG A 431 21.51 -33.36 -9.64
CA ARG A 431 21.15 -34.77 -9.46
C ARG A 431 19.92 -35.21 -10.26
N GLY A 432 19.27 -34.28 -10.98
CA GLY A 432 18.03 -34.57 -11.72
C GLY A 432 16.81 -34.82 -10.82
N LEU A 433 16.84 -34.40 -9.55
CA LEU A 433 15.71 -34.53 -8.61
C LEU A 433 14.63 -33.47 -8.83
N ALA A 434 14.96 -32.41 -9.57
CA ALA A 434 14.06 -31.37 -10.05
C ALA A 434 14.59 -30.81 -11.37
N ASN A 435 13.74 -30.10 -12.10
CA ASN A 435 13.97 -29.58 -13.43
C ASN A 435 14.07 -28.05 -13.40
N ARG A 436 15.30 -27.57 -13.56
CA ARG A 436 15.65 -26.13 -13.60
C ARG A 436 14.89 -25.24 -14.60
N LYS A 437 14.07 -25.81 -15.50
CA LYS A 437 13.27 -25.03 -16.46
C LYS A 437 12.27 -24.10 -15.76
N ASN A 438 11.70 -24.54 -14.65
CA ASN A 438 10.81 -23.73 -13.82
C ASN A 438 11.26 -23.88 -12.36
N PRO A 439 11.88 -22.87 -11.74
CA PRO A 439 12.49 -23.01 -10.43
C PRO A 439 11.49 -22.90 -9.27
N PHE A 440 10.22 -23.25 -9.52
CA PHE A 440 9.10 -22.94 -8.63
C PHE A 440 8.04 -24.05 -8.53
N ASP A 441 8.03 -25.05 -9.41
CA ASP A 441 6.89 -25.97 -9.56
C ASP A 441 7.09 -27.34 -8.90
N GLU A 442 8.30 -27.66 -8.42
CA GLU A 442 8.60 -28.91 -7.73
C GLU A 442 8.84 -28.73 -6.22
N GLY A 443 8.74 -29.81 -5.45
CA GLY A 443 8.73 -29.75 -3.97
C GLY A 443 9.95 -29.03 -3.38
N ILE A 444 11.16 -29.42 -3.77
CA ILE A 444 12.40 -28.79 -3.27
C ILE A 444 12.52 -27.31 -3.68
N GLU A 445 11.96 -26.95 -4.84
CA GLU A 445 11.95 -25.59 -5.33
C GLU A 445 10.95 -24.73 -4.55
N GLN A 446 9.80 -25.29 -4.17
CA GLN A 446 8.85 -24.63 -3.29
C GLN A 446 9.43 -24.41 -1.89
N HIS A 447 10.22 -25.35 -1.36
CA HIS A 447 10.96 -25.12 -0.11
C HIS A 447 11.95 -23.96 -0.26
N TRP A 448 12.69 -23.88 -1.36
CA TRP A 448 13.58 -22.75 -1.62
C TRP A 448 12.81 -21.43 -1.71
N VAL A 449 11.67 -21.39 -2.41
CA VAL A 449 10.79 -20.20 -2.47
C VAL A 449 10.38 -19.78 -1.07
N ARG A 450 9.88 -20.71 -0.24
CA ARG A 450 9.51 -20.40 1.16
C ARG A 450 10.67 -19.82 1.96
N GLN A 451 11.90 -20.33 1.74
CA GLN A 451 13.10 -19.86 2.44
C GLN A 451 13.28 -18.34 2.32
N TRP A 452 13.21 -17.81 1.10
CA TRP A 452 13.49 -16.38 0.87
C TRP A 452 12.23 -15.52 0.84
N LEU A 453 11.14 -16.00 0.23
CA LEU A 453 9.91 -15.23 0.02
C LEU A 453 9.11 -15.07 1.30
N PHE A 454 9.07 -16.10 2.15
CA PHE A 454 8.29 -16.06 3.39
C PHE A 454 9.21 -15.83 4.59
N TYR A 455 10.16 -16.74 4.80
CA TYR A 455 10.87 -16.78 6.08
C TYR A 455 11.97 -15.73 6.19
N GLY A 456 12.81 -15.61 5.16
CA GLY A 456 13.84 -14.57 5.11
C GLY A 456 13.22 -13.16 5.13
N ASN A 457 12.11 -12.97 4.41
CA ASN A 457 11.35 -11.72 4.46
C ASN A 457 10.77 -11.44 5.85
N SER A 458 10.15 -12.42 6.49
CA SER A 458 9.57 -12.28 7.84
C SER A 458 10.62 -11.82 8.85
N VAL A 459 11.77 -12.49 8.91
CA VAL A 459 12.86 -12.11 9.83
C VAL A 459 13.40 -10.70 9.54
N ARG A 460 13.57 -10.33 8.26
CA ARG A 460 14.03 -8.98 7.89
C ARG A 460 13.02 -7.90 8.26
N TYR A 461 11.73 -8.15 8.03
CA TYR A 461 10.65 -7.22 8.39
C TYR A 461 10.53 -7.09 9.92
N ALA A 462 10.57 -8.20 10.64
CA ALA A 462 10.58 -8.27 12.09
C ALA A 462 11.74 -7.46 12.70
N ALA A 463 12.96 -7.61 12.19
CA ALA A 463 14.11 -6.85 12.64
C ALA A 463 13.97 -5.33 12.35
N ALA A 464 13.35 -4.97 11.23
CA ALA A 464 13.17 -3.58 10.84
C ALA A 464 12.10 -2.84 11.67
N MET A 465 11.05 -3.54 12.12
CA MET A 465 9.85 -2.93 12.71
C MET A 465 9.52 -3.41 14.13
N GLY A 466 10.31 -4.34 14.70
CA GLY A 466 10.22 -4.76 16.10
C GLY A 466 9.18 -5.85 16.36
N GLY A 467 9.12 -6.87 15.50
CA GLY A 467 8.21 -8.02 15.65
C GLY A 467 8.91 -9.29 16.14
N PRO A 468 8.86 -9.65 17.43
CA PRO A 468 9.65 -10.75 17.96
C PRO A 468 9.20 -12.14 17.50
N ASP A 469 7.90 -12.39 17.36
CA ASP A 469 7.43 -13.74 17.00
C ASP A 469 7.57 -14.01 15.50
N TYR A 470 7.40 -12.97 14.67
CA TYR A 470 7.73 -13.05 13.24
C TYR A 470 9.24 -13.19 12.96
N ALA A 471 10.10 -12.82 13.92
CA ALA A 471 11.51 -13.21 13.89
C ALA A 471 11.74 -14.65 14.36
N SER A 472 10.82 -15.26 15.11
CA SER A 472 11.05 -16.51 15.83
C SER A 472 10.25 -17.68 15.26
N PHE A 473 9.07 -17.97 15.81
CA PHE A 473 8.28 -19.15 15.47
C PHE A 473 7.29 -18.90 14.34
N LYS A 474 6.77 -17.68 14.23
CA LYS A 474 5.79 -17.31 13.20
C LYS A 474 6.50 -16.94 11.90
N ASN A 475 6.80 -17.94 11.07
CA ASN A 475 7.55 -17.77 9.81
C ASN A 475 8.99 -17.24 9.98
N GLY A 476 9.54 -17.23 11.20
CA GLY A 476 10.86 -16.66 11.49
C GLY A 476 12.03 -17.65 11.42
N TRP A 477 12.98 -17.50 12.34
CA TRP A 477 14.18 -18.33 12.47
C TRP A 477 13.89 -19.82 12.60
N TRP A 478 12.81 -20.21 13.28
CA TRP A 478 12.41 -21.61 13.37
C TRP A 478 12.14 -22.19 11.98
N ALA A 479 11.26 -21.54 11.21
CA ALA A 479 10.89 -21.96 9.87
C ALA A 479 12.07 -21.90 8.88
N LEU A 480 12.95 -20.89 8.99
CA LEU A 480 14.19 -20.82 8.20
C LEU A 480 15.10 -22.05 8.41
N ASN A 481 15.21 -22.54 9.65
CA ASN A 481 16.08 -23.66 9.98
C ASN A 481 15.44 -25.00 9.62
N THR A 482 14.17 -25.21 9.98
CA THR A 482 13.47 -26.48 9.67
C THR A 482 13.33 -26.69 8.17
N ASN A 483 13.00 -25.64 7.41
CA ASN A 483 12.90 -25.74 5.95
C ASN A 483 14.26 -26.06 5.28
N LEU A 484 15.38 -25.54 5.79
CA LEU A 484 16.71 -25.95 5.31
C LEU A 484 17.02 -27.42 5.61
N GLN A 485 16.61 -27.90 6.79
CA GLN A 485 16.76 -29.32 7.14
C GLN A 485 15.93 -30.18 6.17
N GLU A 486 14.66 -29.87 5.96
CA GLU A 486 13.78 -30.55 5.00
C GLU A 486 14.38 -30.58 3.59
N MET A 487 14.90 -29.44 3.10
CA MET A 487 15.58 -29.38 1.80
C MET A 487 16.80 -30.30 1.75
N HIS A 488 17.59 -30.36 2.83
CA HIS A 488 18.75 -31.23 2.91
C HIS A 488 18.35 -32.71 2.95
N GLU A 489 17.27 -33.04 3.65
CA GLU A 489 16.74 -34.41 3.74
C GLU A 489 16.17 -34.89 2.42
N ALA A 490 15.50 -34.02 1.66
CA ALA A 490 15.01 -34.31 0.31
C ALA A 490 16.12 -34.67 -0.69
N LEU A 491 17.39 -34.34 -0.37
CA LEU A 491 18.55 -34.75 -1.18
C LEU A 491 19.14 -36.10 -0.75
N ARG A 492 18.68 -36.72 0.33
CA ARG A 492 19.18 -38.04 0.75
C ARG A 492 18.68 -39.11 -0.24
N PRO A 493 19.49 -40.13 -0.58
CA PRO A 493 19.00 -41.28 -1.32
C PRO A 493 17.83 -41.93 -0.59
N ALA A 494 16.84 -42.44 -1.32
CA ALA A 494 15.82 -43.29 -0.74
C ALA A 494 16.52 -44.49 -0.08
N LYS A 495 16.19 -44.75 1.20
CA LYS A 495 16.73 -45.87 1.96
C LYS A 495 16.13 -47.19 1.52
#